data_AF-A0A3G4W886-F1
#
_entry.id   AF-A0A3G4W886-F1
#
_cell.length_a   1.000
_cell.length_b   1.000
_cell.length_c   1.000
_cell.angle_alpha   90.00
_cell.angle_beta   90.00
_cell.angle_gamma   90.00
#
_symmetry.space_group_name_H-M   'P 1'
#
loop_
_entity.id
_entity.type
_entity.pdbx_description
1 polymer ?
#
loop_
_entity_poly.entity_id
_entity_poly.type
_entity_poly.pdbx_seq_one_letter_code
_entity_poly.pdbx_strand_id
1 'polypeptide(L)'
;MSAALLVFSGGDTNTLVPLFAIGVFVGFTICQVGMVRHWHGERLKGWRAKAALNGLGALLTGVSAVVVTATKFTEGAWLIVLALPLLVLGFEKIRRAYEQIGERLELGRIPQAPHSSRSLVVVPVSGLSRLTCRALTAARSLGGEVLAVTVTHSAPEDRRAAEALRRDWELWKPGVELTEITSQSRSLGRPVSAYVRELARTHPDAQATVLIPETEPAHLWQRMLQNQRGSVVAHAVRRDTDDAPLTAI
;
A
#
# COMPACT_ATOMS: atom_id res chain seq x y z
N MET A 1 24.17 1.95 -14.97
CA MET A 1 24.16 0.48 -15.11
C MET A 1 25.40 -0.07 -15.83
N SER A 2 25.87 0.58 -16.90
CA SER A 2 27.03 0.12 -17.69
C SER A 2 28.35 0.05 -16.92
N ALA A 3 28.58 0.96 -15.97
CA ALA A 3 29.80 0.96 -15.14
C ALA A 3 29.85 -0.16 -14.09
N ALA A 4 28.68 -0.62 -13.60
CA ALA A 4 28.61 -1.71 -12.62
C ALA A 4 28.86 -3.09 -13.26
N LEU A 5 28.45 -3.27 -14.52
CA LEU A 5 28.72 -4.48 -15.30
C LEU A 5 30.22 -4.65 -15.60
N LEU A 6 30.92 -3.55 -15.88
CA LEU A 6 32.36 -3.58 -16.19
C LEU A 6 33.22 -3.98 -14.98
N VAL A 7 32.86 -3.45 -13.80
CA VAL A 7 33.58 -3.70 -12.53
C VAL A 7 33.29 -5.11 -12.00
N PHE A 8 32.09 -5.64 -12.20
CA PHE A 8 31.72 -6.97 -11.72
C PHE A 8 32.14 -8.11 -12.67
N SER A 9 32.25 -7.85 -13.97
CA SER A 9 32.56 -8.88 -14.98
C SER A 9 34.07 -9.12 -15.18
N GLY A 10 34.94 -8.31 -14.59
CA GLY A 10 36.40 -8.46 -14.75
C GLY A 10 36.90 -8.37 -16.20
N GLY A 11 36.10 -7.86 -17.14
CA GLY A 11 36.44 -7.78 -18.57
C GLY A 11 36.45 -9.12 -19.31
N ASP A 12 35.88 -10.20 -18.76
CA ASP A 12 35.89 -11.52 -19.41
C ASP A 12 34.66 -11.72 -20.31
N THR A 13 34.79 -11.32 -21.57
CA THR A 13 33.76 -11.41 -22.63
C THR A 13 33.28 -12.84 -22.89
N ASN A 14 34.03 -13.85 -22.44
CA ASN A 14 33.75 -15.27 -22.67
C ASN A 14 32.46 -15.76 -21.98
N THR A 15 32.09 -15.17 -20.85
CA THR A 15 30.92 -15.58 -20.04
C THR A 15 29.64 -14.86 -20.46
N LEU A 16 29.76 -13.65 -21.02
CA LEU A 16 28.62 -12.78 -21.35
C LEU A 16 27.93 -13.16 -22.67
N VAL A 17 28.68 -13.61 -23.67
CA VAL A 17 28.14 -13.98 -25.00
C VAL A 17 27.21 -15.19 -24.93
N PRO A 18 27.55 -16.30 -24.22
CA PRO A 18 26.65 -17.44 -24.07
C PRO A 18 25.38 -17.09 -23.29
N LEU A 19 25.49 -16.21 -22.30
CA LEU A 19 24.37 -15.78 -21.45
C LEU A 19 23.27 -15.09 -22.28
N PHE A 20 23.69 -14.19 -23.18
CA PHE A 20 22.79 -13.51 -24.11
C PHE A 20 22.13 -14.49 -25.09
N ALA A 21 22.89 -15.41 -25.66
CA ALA A 21 22.37 -16.39 -26.63
C ALA A 21 21.25 -17.25 -26.02
N ILE A 22 21.42 -17.72 -24.78
CA ILE A 22 20.39 -18.50 -24.08
C ILE A 22 19.11 -17.67 -23.90
N GLY A 23 19.23 -16.41 -23.44
CA GLY A 23 18.08 -15.51 -23.29
C GLY A 23 17.33 -15.28 -24.60
N VAL A 24 18.04 -15.09 -25.71
CA VAL A 24 17.47 -14.92 -27.04
C VAL A 24 16.74 -16.18 -27.50
N PHE A 25 17.34 -17.36 -27.38
CA PHE A 25 16.69 -18.61 -27.77
C PHE A 25 15.46 -18.94 -26.91
N VAL A 26 15.51 -18.69 -25.61
CA VAL A 26 14.34 -18.84 -24.72
C VAL A 26 13.23 -17.87 -25.11
N GLY A 27 13.57 -16.59 -25.37
CA GLY A 27 12.61 -15.58 -25.82
C GLY A 27 11.94 -15.97 -27.14
N PHE A 28 12.73 -16.41 -28.13
CA PHE A 28 12.16 -16.92 -29.39
C PHE A 28 11.29 -18.15 -29.17
N THR A 29 11.72 -19.10 -28.34
CA THR A 29 10.93 -20.31 -28.02
C THR A 29 9.56 -19.92 -27.44
N ILE A 30 9.52 -19.02 -26.46
CA ILE A 30 8.27 -18.56 -25.83
C ILE A 30 7.38 -17.84 -26.85
N CYS A 31 7.94 -16.95 -27.67
CA CYS A 31 7.20 -16.26 -28.72
C CYS A 31 6.59 -17.24 -29.74
N GLN A 32 7.39 -18.21 -30.22
CA GLN A 32 6.93 -19.21 -31.18
C GLN A 32 5.82 -20.10 -30.57
N VAL A 33 5.97 -20.57 -29.33
CA VAL A 33 4.92 -21.30 -28.60
C VAL A 33 3.65 -20.45 -28.44
N GLY A 34 3.80 -19.18 -28.10
CA GLY A 34 2.69 -18.23 -28.00
C GLY A 34 1.94 -18.09 -29.32
N MET A 35 2.66 -17.98 -30.43
CA MET A 35 2.08 -17.91 -31.77
C MET A 35 1.37 -19.21 -32.16
N VAL A 36 1.91 -20.39 -31.80
CA VAL A 36 1.21 -21.68 -32.00
C VAL A 36 -0.13 -21.69 -31.28
N ARG A 37 -0.16 -21.28 -30.00
CA ARG A 37 -1.39 -21.21 -29.20
C ARG A 37 -2.38 -20.20 -29.78
N HIS A 38 -1.90 -19.04 -30.24
CA HIS A 38 -2.70 -18.01 -30.88
C HIS A 38 -3.36 -18.52 -32.17
N TRP A 39 -2.59 -19.10 -33.10
CA TRP A 39 -3.13 -19.65 -34.36
C TRP A 39 -4.10 -20.82 -34.11
N HIS A 40 -3.85 -21.64 -33.10
CA HIS A 40 -4.76 -22.72 -32.71
C HIS A 40 -6.09 -22.20 -32.12
N GLY A 41 -6.07 -21.05 -31.43
CA GLY A 41 -7.25 -20.41 -30.87
C GLY A 41 -8.13 -19.72 -31.93
N GLU A 42 -7.54 -18.89 -32.80
CA GLU A 42 -8.31 -18.12 -33.80
C GLU A 42 -8.77 -18.95 -35.01
N ARG A 43 -8.09 -20.07 -35.31
CA ARG A 43 -8.44 -21.03 -36.38
C ARG A 43 -8.70 -20.41 -37.77
N LEU A 44 -8.06 -19.28 -38.06
CA LEU A 44 -8.16 -18.58 -39.35
C LEU A 44 -7.63 -19.42 -40.54
N LYS A 45 -7.94 -19.01 -41.78
CA LYS A 45 -7.50 -19.74 -42.99
C LYS A 45 -5.98 -19.93 -43.00
N GLY A 46 -5.54 -21.20 -43.13
CA GLY A 46 -4.11 -21.56 -43.12
C GLY A 46 -3.48 -21.69 -41.71
N TRP A 47 -4.27 -21.68 -40.63
CA TRP A 47 -3.77 -21.76 -39.26
C TRP A 47 -2.90 -23.00 -39.00
N ARG A 48 -3.21 -24.16 -39.61
CA ARG A 48 -2.43 -25.40 -39.42
C ARG A 48 -1.01 -25.27 -39.94
N ALA A 49 -0.82 -24.65 -41.10
CA ALA A 49 0.50 -24.43 -41.69
C ALA A 49 1.31 -23.40 -40.89
N LYS A 50 0.67 -22.30 -40.47
CA LYS A 50 1.31 -21.29 -39.61
C LYS A 50 1.68 -21.87 -38.25
N ALA A 51 0.79 -22.64 -37.63
CA ALA A 51 1.05 -23.33 -36.37
C ALA A 51 2.17 -24.37 -36.50
N ALA A 52 2.22 -25.14 -37.59
CA ALA A 52 3.30 -26.09 -37.84
C ALA A 52 4.65 -25.39 -38.01
N LEU A 53 4.70 -24.28 -38.76
CA LEU A 53 5.92 -23.49 -38.95
C LEU A 53 6.42 -22.91 -37.62
N ASN A 54 5.53 -22.28 -36.84
CA ASN A 54 5.90 -21.74 -35.53
C ASN A 54 6.25 -22.87 -34.54
N GLY A 55 5.58 -24.02 -34.61
CA GLY A 55 5.89 -25.18 -33.79
C GLY A 55 7.26 -25.77 -34.08
N LEU A 56 7.65 -25.85 -35.35
CA LEU A 56 8.99 -26.26 -35.75
C LEU A 56 10.05 -25.24 -35.32
N GLY A 57 9.74 -23.95 -35.44
CA GLY A 57 10.59 -22.87 -34.92
C GLY A 57 10.78 -22.95 -33.40
N ALA A 58 9.71 -23.20 -32.65
CA ALA A 58 9.76 -23.42 -31.20
C ALA A 58 10.61 -24.64 -30.83
N LEU A 59 10.47 -25.75 -31.57
CA LEU A 59 11.27 -26.95 -31.34
C LEU A 59 12.77 -26.69 -31.59
N LEU A 60 13.11 -26.07 -32.73
CA LEU A 60 14.50 -25.83 -33.10
C LEU A 60 15.19 -24.84 -32.16
N THR A 61 14.49 -23.77 -31.77
CA THR A 61 15.01 -22.78 -30.82
C THR A 61 15.07 -23.33 -29.40
N GLY A 62 14.10 -24.15 -28.99
CA GLY A 62 14.10 -24.82 -27.69
C GLY A 62 15.24 -25.83 -27.57
N VAL A 63 15.46 -26.67 -28.60
CA VAL A 63 16.60 -27.60 -28.64
C VAL A 63 17.91 -26.83 -28.62
N SER A 64 18.05 -25.76 -29.41
CA SER A 64 19.24 -24.90 -29.38
C SER A 64 19.50 -24.31 -27.98
N ALA A 65 18.46 -23.82 -27.29
CA ALA A 65 18.57 -23.32 -25.93
C ALA A 65 19.09 -24.41 -24.96
N VAL A 66 18.56 -25.62 -25.05
CA VAL A 66 18.99 -26.76 -24.22
C VAL A 66 20.45 -27.13 -24.50
N VAL A 67 20.83 -27.26 -25.77
CA VAL A 67 22.21 -27.63 -26.17
C VAL A 67 23.21 -26.56 -25.74
N VAL A 68 22.91 -25.28 -25.97
CA VAL A 68 23.79 -24.17 -25.54
C VAL A 68 23.90 -24.12 -24.03
N THR A 69 22.80 -24.30 -23.31
CA THR A 69 22.80 -24.31 -21.84
C THR A 69 23.61 -25.48 -21.28
N ALA A 70 23.45 -26.68 -21.86
CA ALA A 70 24.17 -27.87 -21.44
C ALA A 70 25.68 -27.79 -21.74
N THR A 71 26.05 -27.29 -22.93
CA THR A 71 27.46 -27.16 -23.33
C THR A 71 28.20 -26.07 -22.56
N LYS A 72 27.49 -24.99 -22.17
CA LYS A 72 28.06 -23.84 -21.45
C LYS A 72 27.72 -23.84 -19.96
N PHE A 73 27.32 -24.99 -19.40
CA PHE A 73 26.89 -25.12 -18.01
C PHE A 73 27.98 -24.68 -17.02
N THR A 74 29.22 -25.08 -17.26
CA THR A 74 30.40 -24.74 -16.45
C THR A 74 30.86 -23.30 -16.62
N GLU A 75 30.52 -22.67 -17.74
CA GLU A 75 30.83 -21.27 -18.07
C GLU A 75 29.75 -20.28 -17.55
N GLY A 76 28.91 -20.71 -16.61
CA GLY A 76 27.94 -19.81 -15.94
C GLY A 76 26.50 -19.89 -16.47
N ALA A 77 26.19 -20.76 -17.43
CA ALA A 77 24.81 -20.92 -17.90
C ALA A 77 23.84 -21.42 -16.80
N TRP A 78 24.36 -22.09 -15.76
CA TRP A 78 23.59 -22.49 -14.58
C TRP A 78 22.88 -21.29 -13.92
N LEU A 79 23.46 -20.08 -14.00
CA LEU A 79 22.88 -18.87 -13.43
C LEU A 79 21.56 -18.51 -14.12
N ILE A 80 21.43 -18.64 -15.45
CA ILE A 80 20.18 -18.38 -16.16
C ILE A 80 19.13 -19.42 -15.79
N VAL A 81 19.53 -20.69 -15.76
CA VAL A 81 18.64 -21.81 -15.43
C VAL A 81 17.98 -21.59 -14.07
N LEU A 82 18.68 -20.95 -13.13
CA LEU A 82 18.13 -20.58 -11.82
C LEU A 82 17.40 -19.21 -11.83
N ALA A 83 18.00 -18.19 -12.43
CA ALA A 83 17.51 -16.81 -12.38
C ALA A 83 16.18 -16.64 -13.12
N LEU A 84 16.01 -17.29 -14.27
CA LEU A 84 14.82 -17.14 -15.10
C LEU A 84 13.56 -17.71 -14.41
N PRO A 85 13.55 -18.94 -13.87
CA PRO A 85 12.44 -19.43 -13.06
C PRO A 85 12.17 -18.57 -11.82
N LEU A 86 13.21 -18.12 -11.11
CA LEU A 86 13.05 -17.29 -9.91
C LEU A 86 12.36 -15.96 -10.24
N LEU A 87 12.75 -15.32 -11.34
CA LEU A 87 12.17 -14.07 -11.80
C LEU A 87 10.71 -14.26 -12.26
N VAL A 88 10.41 -15.37 -12.96
CA VAL A 88 9.03 -15.73 -13.33
C VAL A 88 8.16 -15.95 -12.10
N LEU A 89 8.64 -16.70 -11.10
CA LEU A 89 7.94 -16.92 -9.83
C LEU A 89 7.72 -15.60 -9.07
N GLY A 90 8.70 -14.71 -9.08
CA GLY A 90 8.59 -13.37 -8.48
C GLY A 90 7.49 -12.53 -9.14
N PHE A 91 7.49 -12.45 -10.47
CA PHE A 91 6.45 -11.73 -11.22
C PHE A 91 5.06 -12.35 -11.05
N GLU A 92 4.95 -13.68 -11.00
CA GLU A 92 3.68 -14.34 -10.74
C GLU A 92 3.15 -14.07 -9.34
N LYS A 93 4.02 -14.06 -8.31
CA LYS A 93 3.63 -13.72 -6.94
C LYS A 93 3.11 -12.28 -6.85
N ILE A 94 3.77 -11.35 -7.53
CA ILE A 94 3.33 -9.95 -7.60
C ILE A 94 1.95 -9.86 -8.28
N ARG A 95 1.78 -10.51 -9.45
CA ARG A 95 0.50 -10.54 -10.17
C ARG A 95 -0.64 -11.04 -9.27
N ARG A 96 -0.44 -12.18 -8.59
CA ARG A 96 -1.43 -12.76 -7.68
C ARG A 96 -1.77 -11.82 -6.51
N ALA A 97 -0.79 -11.09 -5.98
CA ALA A 97 -1.03 -10.11 -4.94
C ALA A 97 -1.91 -8.95 -5.44
N TYR A 98 -1.69 -8.47 -6.66
CA TYR A 98 -2.54 -7.45 -7.27
C TYR A 98 -3.96 -7.96 -7.56
N GLU A 99 -4.11 -9.19 -8.04
CA GLU A 99 -5.43 -9.81 -8.25
C GLU A 99 -6.22 -9.90 -6.94
N GLN A 100 -5.58 -10.32 -5.85
CA GLN A 100 -6.21 -10.37 -4.52
C GLN A 100 -6.64 -8.99 -4.00
N ILE A 101 -5.85 -7.95 -4.27
CA ILE A 101 -6.22 -6.57 -3.93
C ILE A 101 -7.42 -6.12 -4.78
N GLY A 102 -7.42 -6.46 -6.08
CA GLY A 102 -8.52 -6.12 -6.98
C GLY A 102 -9.84 -6.77 -6.59
N GLU A 103 -9.81 -8.02 -6.14
CA GLU A 103 -11.00 -8.70 -5.60
C GLU A 103 -11.54 -8.02 -4.33
N ARG A 104 -10.65 -7.59 -3.42
CA ARG A 104 -11.04 -6.87 -2.19
C ARG A 104 -11.62 -5.48 -2.46
N LEU A 105 -11.14 -4.80 -3.50
CA LEU A 105 -11.67 -3.51 -3.95
C LEU A 105 -12.88 -3.64 -4.87
N GLU A 106 -13.32 -4.86 -5.17
CA GLU A 106 -14.39 -5.14 -6.14
C GLU A 106 -14.18 -4.44 -7.51
N LEU A 107 -12.91 -4.31 -7.94
CA LEU A 107 -12.58 -3.62 -9.19
C LEU A 107 -13.31 -4.29 -10.37
N GLY A 108 -14.19 -3.53 -11.03
CA GLY A 108 -15.02 -4.02 -12.14
C GLY A 108 -16.48 -4.31 -11.78
N ARG A 109 -16.90 -4.13 -10.53
CA ARG A 109 -18.32 -4.10 -10.13
C ARG A 109 -18.82 -2.66 -10.06
N ILE A 110 -20.09 -2.44 -10.40
CA ILE A 110 -20.75 -1.15 -10.19
C ILE A 110 -21.04 -1.04 -8.69
N PRO A 111 -20.45 -0.08 -7.95
CA PRO A 111 -20.70 0.06 -6.52
C PRO A 111 -22.16 0.45 -6.27
N GLN A 112 -22.65 0.18 -5.06
CA GLN A 112 -23.97 0.67 -4.64
C GLN A 112 -24.02 2.20 -4.73
N ALA A 113 -25.22 2.73 -5.02
CA ALA A 113 -25.43 4.17 -5.06
C ALA A 113 -25.00 4.81 -3.73
N PRO A 114 -24.36 5.99 -3.74
CA PRO A 114 -24.02 6.69 -2.51
C PRO A 114 -25.30 7.00 -1.71
N HIS A 115 -25.31 6.64 -0.42
CA HIS A 115 -26.40 6.96 0.49
C HIS A 115 -25.97 8.07 1.46
N SER A 116 -26.89 8.99 1.79
CA SER A 116 -26.65 10.03 2.79
C SER A 116 -26.78 9.42 4.18
N SER A 117 -25.66 9.28 4.89
CA SER A 117 -25.63 8.84 6.29
C SER A 117 -25.44 10.06 7.20
N ARG A 118 -25.94 10.00 8.43
CA ARG A 118 -25.70 11.08 9.41
C ARG A 118 -24.18 11.13 9.69
N SER A 119 -23.52 12.25 9.44
CA SER A 119 -22.07 12.36 9.63
C SER A 119 -21.72 12.72 11.08
N LEU A 120 -20.83 11.95 11.69
CA LEU A 120 -20.23 12.22 13.00
C LEU A 120 -18.74 12.47 12.80
N VAL A 121 -18.27 13.68 13.07
CA VAL A 121 -16.86 14.07 12.86
C VAL A 121 -16.14 14.16 14.19
N VAL A 122 -15.22 13.23 14.44
CA VAL A 122 -14.42 13.18 15.66
C VAL A 122 -13.07 13.85 15.41
N VAL A 123 -12.73 14.85 16.21
CA VAL A 123 -11.46 15.59 16.10
C VAL A 123 -10.63 15.38 17.36
N PRO A 124 -9.51 14.63 17.30
CA PRO A 124 -8.59 14.52 18.42
C PRO A 124 -7.90 15.87 18.70
N VAL A 125 -7.98 16.35 19.95
CA VAL A 125 -7.42 17.63 20.39
C VAL A 125 -6.48 17.40 21.58
N SER A 126 -5.21 17.79 21.40
CA SER A 126 -4.18 17.74 22.44
C SER A 126 -3.92 19.11 23.11
N GLY A 127 -4.50 20.19 22.59
CA GLY A 127 -4.28 21.55 23.08
C GLY A 127 -4.97 22.61 22.21
N LEU A 128 -5.08 23.86 22.69
CA LEU A 128 -5.53 24.98 21.86
C LEU A 128 -4.39 25.47 20.98
N SER A 129 -4.64 25.55 19.69
CA SER A 129 -3.69 26.06 18.72
C SER A 129 -4.40 26.54 17.47
N ARG A 130 -3.67 27.24 16.58
CA ARG A 130 -4.16 27.56 15.24
C ARG A 130 -4.53 26.30 14.44
N LEU A 131 -3.80 25.20 14.68
CA LEU A 131 -4.09 23.91 14.07
C LEU A 131 -5.45 23.38 14.54
N THR A 132 -5.70 23.42 15.84
CA THR A 132 -6.98 23.00 16.45
C THR A 132 -8.15 23.82 15.90
N CYS A 133 -8.00 25.15 15.81
CA CYS A 133 -9.02 26.02 15.24
C CYS A 133 -9.31 25.68 13.77
N ARG A 134 -8.27 25.47 12.95
CA ARG A 134 -8.43 25.04 11.55
C ARG A 134 -9.07 23.66 11.43
N ALA A 135 -8.69 22.72 12.28
CA ALA A 135 -9.24 21.37 12.30
C ALA A 135 -10.73 21.39 12.62
N LEU A 136 -11.15 22.12 13.67
CA LEU A 136 -12.57 22.28 13.99
C LEU A 136 -13.35 23.01 12.90
N THR A 137 -12.72 24.00 12.25
CA THR A 137 -13.33 24.73 11.13
C THR A 137 -13.56 23.79 9.95
N ALA A 138 -12.56 22.97 9.61
CA ALA A 138 -12.67 21.95 8.56
C ALA A 138 -13.72 20.90 8.91
N ALA A 139 -13.73 20.41 10.15
CA ALA A 139 -14.71 19.45 10.64
C ALA A 139 -16.15 19.98 10.52
N ARG A 140 -16.39 21.26 10.86
CA ARG A 140 -17.70 21.89 10.69
C ARG A 140 -18.11 22.01 9.23
N SER A 141 -17.16 22.25 8.32
CA SER A 141 -17.43 22.35 6.88
C SER A 141 -17.77 21.00 6.23
N LEU A 142 -17.36 19.87 6.83
CA LEU A 142 -17.74 18.53 6.38
C LEU A 142 -19.23 18.22 6.64
N GLY A 143 -19.88 19.01 7.49
CA GLY A 143 -21.27 18.80 7.88
C GLY A 143 -21.43 17.66 8.90
N GLY A 144 -22.56 17.67 9.60
CA GLY A 144 -22.84 16.73 10.68
C GLY A 144 -22.48 17.26 12.06
N GLU A 145 -22.44 16.35 13.02
CA GLU A 145 -22.18 16.64 14.43
C GLU A 145 -20.69 16.45 14.74
N VAL A 146 -20.05 17.51 15.24
CA VAL A 146 -18.62 17.53 15.52
C VAL A 146 -18.40 17.24 16.99
N LEU A 147 -17.49 16.30 17.28
CA LEU A 147 -17.11 15.90 18.63
C LEU A 147 -15.60 16.13 18.80
N ALA A 148 -15.22 17.02 19.71
CA ALA A 148 -13.81 17.21 20.06
C ALA A 148 -13.46 16.19 21.14
N VAL A 149 -12.38 15.43 20.94
CA VAL A 149 -11.96 14.38 21.85
C VAL A 149 -10.55 14.64 22.33
N THR A 150 -10.35 14.68 23.65
CA THR A 150 -9.02 14.73 24.24
C THR A 150 -8.72 13.42 24.96
N VAL A 151 -7.47 12.95 24.86
CA VAL A 151 -7.02 11.72 25.51
C VAL A 151 -6.12 12.09 26.68
N THR A 152 -6.59 11.79 27.89
CA THR A 152 -5.86 12.01 29.12
C THR A 152 -5.21 10.71 29.58
N HIS A 153 -3.91 10.76 29.86
CA HIS A 153 -3.19 9.62 30.40
C HIS A 153 -3.15 9.66 31.93
N SER A 154 -2.85 8.52 32.58
CA SER A 154 -2.85 8.41 34.04
C SER A 154 -1.77 9.24 34.75
N ALA A 155 -0.76 9.75 34.02
CA ALA A 155 0.31 10.56 34.58
C ALA A 155 -0.21 11.91 35.09
N PRO A 156 0.32 12.43 36.21
CA PRO A 156 -0.16 13.67 36.82
C PRO A 156 0.06 14.91 35.94
N GLU A 157 1.08 14.91 35.07
CA GLU A 157 1.33 16.00 34.12
C GLU A 157 0.26 16.06 33.01
N ASP A 158 -0.14 14.90 32.48
CA ASP A 158 -1.16 14.80 31.43
C ASP A 158 -2.55 15.24 31.96
N ARG A 159 -2.87 14.89 33.21
CA ARG A 159 -4.08 15.39 33.89
C ARG A 159 -4.11 16.91 34.00
N ARG A 160 -3.00 17.54 34.41
CA ARG A 160 -2.90 19.01 34.49
C ARG A 160 -3.06 19.66 33.12
N ALA A 161 -2.51 19.04 32.07
CA ALA A 161 -2.64 19.52 30.70
C ALA A 161 -4.10 19.43 30.20
N ALA A 162 -4.79 18.32 30.48
CA ALA A 162 -6.20 18.14 30.15
C ALA A 162 -7.11 19.14 30.91
N GLU A 163 -6.85 19.37 32.19
CA GLU A 163 -7.55 20.37 33.00
C GLU A 163 -7.34 21.80 32.44
N ALA A 164 -6.11 22.14 32.06
CA ALA A 164 -5.81 23.43 31.43
C ALA A 164 -6.56 23.58 30.09
N LEU A 165 -6.50 22.55 29.23
CA LEU A 165 -7.25 22.50 27.97
C LEU A 165 -8.75 22.68 28.21
N ARG A 166 -9.33 22.01 29.21
CA ARG A 166 -10.75 22.13 29.54
C ARG A 166 -11.13 23.56 29.92
N ARG A 167 -10.35 24.21 30.80
CA ARG A 167 -10.58 25.61 31.17
C ARG A 167 -10.50 26.55 29.99
N ASP A 168 -9.47 26.39 29.17
CA ASP A 168 -9.28 27.23 27.99
C ASP A 168 -10.38 26.98 26.93
N TRP A 169 -10.91 25.75 26.84
CA TRP A 169 -12.04 25.41 25.98
C TRP A 169 -13.35 26.06 26.43
N GLU A 170 -13.61 26.07 27.73
CA GLU A 170 -14.77 26.75 28.34
C GLU A 170 -14.72 28.27 28.13
N LEU A 171 -13.52 28.86 28.10
CA LEU A 171 -13.32 30.26 27.76
C LEU A 171 -13.48 30.53 26.26
N TRP A 172 -12.94 29.67 25.41
CA TRP A 172 -12.95 29.85 23.96
C TRP A 172 -14.33 29.61 23.32
N LYS A 173 -15.13 28.70 23.88
CA LYS A 173 -16.50 28.35 23.43
C LYS A 173 -16.62 28.15 21.91
N PRO A 174 -15.94 27.16 21.31
CA PRO A 174 -15.99 26.92 19.87
C PRO A 174 -17.34 26.38 19.37
N GLY A 175 -18.32 26.16 20.26
CA GLY A 175 -19.62 25.56 19.92
C GLY A 175 -19.55 24.05 19.68
N VAL A 176 -18.49 23.40 20.18
CA VAL A 176 -18.24 21.96 20.08
C VAL A 176 -17.99 21.41 21.47
N GLU A 177 -18.60 20.28 21.82
CA GLU A 177 -18.39 19.61 23.09
C GLU A 177 -17.01 18.93 23.13
N LEU A 178 -16.30 19.11 24.24
CA LEU A 178 -15.02 18.45 24.49
C LEU A 178 -15.25 17.22 25.38
N THR A 179 -15.08 16.04 24.80
CA THR A 179 -15.15 14.75 25.52
C THR A 179 -13.75 14.31 25.93
N GLU A 180 -13.60 13.93 27.20
CA GLU A 180 -12.33 13.42 27.74
C GLU A 180 -12.35 11.90 27.80
N ILE A 181 -11.33 11.26 27.21
CA ILE A 181 -11.12 9.81 27.25
C ILE A 181 -9.89 9.53 28.10
N THR A 182 -10.04 8.70 29.12
CA THR A 182 -8.90 8.26 29.93
C THR A 182 -8.25 7.01 29.33
N SER A 183 -6.93 7.03 29.17
CA SER A 183 -6.14 5.87 28.71
C SER A 183 -5.00 5.53 29.66
N GLN A 184 -4.81 4.24 29.93
CA GLN A 184 -3.67 3.73 30.71
C GLN A 184 -2.39 3.59 29.86
N SER A 185 -2.53 3.51 28.54
CA SER A 185 -1.41 3.41 27.58
C SER A 185 -1.09 4.79 27.00
N ARG A 186 0.20 5.13 26.83
CA ARG A 186 0.71 6.38 26.19
C ARG A 186 0.42 6.48 24.67
N SER A 187 -0.52 5.71 24.16
CA SER A 187 -0.92 5.70 22.75
C SER A 187 -2.18 6.53 22.57
N LEU A 188 -2.16 7.55 21.70
CA LEU A 188 -3.37 8.32 21.34
C LEU A 188 -4.30 7.56 20.39
N GLY A 189 -3.76 6.67 19.55
CA GLY A 189 -4.55 6.02 18.49
C GLY A 189 -5.56 4.98 19.00
N ARG A 190 -5.15 4.10 19.92
CA ARG A 190 -6.03 3.04 20.46
C ARG A 190 -7.25 3.55 21.23
N PRO A 191 -7.14 4.55 22.13
CA PRO A 191 -8.31 5.09 22.83
C PRO A 191 -9.29 5.78 21.88
N VAL A 192 -8.78 6.52 20.89
CA VAL A 192 -9.62 7.18 19.88
C VAL A 192 -10.33 6.14 19.02
N SER A 193 -9.65 5.10 18.55
CA SER A 193 -10.31 4.05 17.75
C SER A 193 -11.34 3.25 18.56
N ALA A 194 -11.08 3.00 19.84
CA ALA A 194 -12.05 2.36 20.74
C ALA A 194 -13.31 3.21 20.93
N TYR A 195 -13.15 4.52 21.15
CA TYR A 195 -14.27 5.46 21.28
C TYR A 195 -15.08 5.58 19.99
N VAL A 196 -14.41 5.69 18.84
CA VAL A 196 -15.08 5.77 17.54
C VAL A 196 -15.85 4.47 17.25
N ARG A 197 -15.31 3.30 17.63
CA ARG A 197 -16.00 2.01 17.51
C ARG A 197 -17.24 1.93 18.40
N GLU A 198 -17.18 2.49 19.61
CA GLU A 198 -18.33 2.59 20.50
C GLU A 198 -19.40 3.54 19.94
N LEU A 199 -18.98 4.66 19.38
CA LEU A 199 -19.85 5.63 18.73
C LEU A 199 -20.57 5.01 17.52
N ALA A 200 -19.85 4.25 16.70
CA ALA A 200 -20.40 3.51 15.56
C ALA A 200 -21.39 2.41 15.97
N ARG A 201 -21.19 1.77 17.13
CA ARG A 201 -22.16 0.80 17.67
C ARG A 201 -23.43 1.46 18.21
N THR A 202 -23.29 2.61 18.85
CA THR A 202 -24.42 3.38 19.39
C THR A 202 -25.25 4.04 18.28
N HIS A 203 -24.61 4.44 17.18
CA HIS A 203 -25.24 5.09 16.03
C HIS A 203 -24.94 4.33 14.73
N PRO A 204 -25.57 3.16 14.49
CA PRO A 204 -25.31 2.34 13.30
C PRO A 204 -25.68 3.04 11.99
N ASP A 205 -26.60 4.01 12.04
CA ASP A 205 -27.04 4.80 10.87
C ASP A 205 -26.13 6.02 10.58
N ALA A 206 -25.06 6.20 11.36
CA ALA A 206 -24.17 7.34 11.26
C ALA A 206 -22.77 6.94 10.77
N GLN A 207 -22.22 7.72 9.84
CA GLN A 207 -20.85 7.56 9.36
C GLN A 207 -19.90 8.33 10.28
N ALA A 208 -19.03 7.61 10.98
CA ALA A 208 -18.01 8.21 11.84
C ALA A 208 -16.73 8.52 11.03
N THR A 209 -16.36 9.79 10.97
CA THR A 209 -15.15 10.30 10.32
C THR A 209 -14.21 10.84 11.38
N VAL A 210 -12.94 10.42 11.36
CA VAL A 210 -11.92 10.93 12.30
C VAL A 210 -11.02 11.89 11.55
N LEU A 211 -11.02 13.17 11.94
CA LEU A 211 -10.16 14.20 11.35
C LEU A 211 -8.91 14.37 12.21
N ILE A 212 -7.76 13.93 11.72
CA ILE A 212 -6.50 13.99 12.47
C ILE A 212 -5.68 15.18 12.00
N PRO A 213 -5.55 16.26 12.80
CA PRO A 213 -4.73 17.39 12.41
C PRO A 213 -3.24 17.04 12.49
N GLU A 214 -2.58 16.94 11.34
CA GLU A 214 -1.11 16.81 11.26
C GLU A 214 -0.44 18.14 10.89
N THR A 215 0.68 18.45 11.53
CA THR A 215 1.56 19.53 11.09
C THR A 215 2.59 18.98 10.11
N GLU A 216 2.52 19.38 8.85
CA GLU A 216 3.57 19.03 7.89
C GLU A 216 4.85 19.83 8.23
N PRO A 217 5.97 19.17 8.60
CA PRO A 217 7.17 19.89 9.00
C PRO A 217 7.81 20.58 7.80
N ALA A 218 8.19 21.85 7.95
CA ALA A 218 8.78 22.64 6.88
C ALA A 218 10.14 22.11 6.38
N HIS A 219 10.84 21.30 7.20
CA HIS A 219 12.16 20.76 6.86
C HIS A 219 12.32 19.28 7.23
N LEU A 220 13.03 18.53 6.37
CA LEU A 220 13.32 17.09 6.55
C LEU A 220 14.05 16.77 7.87
N TRP A 221 14.90 17.68 8.35
CA TRP A 221 15.60 17.52 9.63
C TRP A 221 14.65 17.62 10.84
N GLN A 222 13.61 18.44 10.76
CA GLN A 222 12.56 18.52 11.80
C GLN A 222 11.76 17.22 11.85
N ARG A 223 11.55 16.56 10.70
CA ARG A 223 10.92 15.24 10.60
C ARG A 223 11.73 14.17 11.33
N MET A 224 13.07 14.22 11.27
CA MET A 224 13.93 13.28 11.99
C MET A 224 13.91 13.46 13.51
N LEU A 225 13.83 14.71 14.00
CA LEU A 225 13.72 14.99 15.44
C LEU A 225 12.34 14.60 16.01
N GLN A 226 11.26 14.84 15.27
CA GLN A 226 9.90 14.47 15.70
C GLN A 226 9.68 12.94 15.68
N ASN A 227 10.30 12.23 14.75
CA ASN A 227 10.18 10.77 14.63
C ASN A 227 10.72 10.01 15.86
N GLN A 228 11.55 10.65 16.70
CA GLN A 228 12.02 10.05 17.96
C GLN A 228 11.05 10.18 19.13
N ARG A 229 9.98 10.99 19.03
CA ARG A 229 9.03 11.22 20.14
C ARG A 229 7.55 10.92 19.86
N GLY A 230 7.12 10.70 18.61
CA GLY A 230 5.68 10.74 18.30
C GLY A 230 5.10 9.86 17.21
N SER A 231 5.84 8.95 16.56
CA SER A 231 5.34 8.24 15.36
C SER A 231 4.38 7.06 15.60
N VAL A 232 3.75 6.96 16.77
CA VAL A 232 2.89 5.81 17.12
C VAL A 232 1.39 6.05 16.82
N VAL A 233 0.96 7.29 16.58
CA VAL A 233 -0.48 7.62 16.56
C VAL A 233 -1.15 7.31 15.22
N ALA A 234 -0.62 7.83 14.12
CA ALA A 234 -1.21 7.63 12.78
C ALA A 234 -1.14 6.16 12.34
N HIS A 235 -0.05 5.45 12.67
CA HIS A 235 0.12 4.04 12.33
C HIS A 235 -0.75 3.10 13.17
N ALA A 236 -1.08 3.46 14.42
CA ALA A 236 -1.95 2.66 15.28
C ALA A 236 -3.43 2.81 14.91
N VAL A 237 -3.89 4.02 14.53
CA VAL A 237 -5.27 4.22 14.07
C VAL A 237 -5.51 3.45 12.77
N ARG A 238 -4.56 3.45 11.83
CA ARG A 238 -4.74 2.77 10.53
C ARG A 238 -4.69 1.23 10.62
N ARG A 239 -4.06 0.64 11.64
CA ARG A 239 -3.88 -0.82 11.76
C ARG A 239 -5.03 -1.55 12.49
N ASP A 240 -5.80 -0.86 13.32
CA ASP A 240 -6.94 -1.41 14.07
C ASP A 240 -8.31 -1.11 13.41
N THR A 241 -8.30 -0.42 12.26
CA THR A 241 -9.49 0.11 11.58
C THR A 241 -9.98 -0.75 10.41
N ASP A 242 -9.26 -1.81 10.04
CA ASP A 242 -9.62 -2.67 8.90
C ASP A 242 -10.96 -3.45 9.07
N ASP A 243 -11.58 -3.42 10.26
CA ASP A 243 -12.83 -4.12 10.58
C ASP A 243 -14.07 -3.20 10.82
N ALA A 244 -13.97 -1.88 10.62
CA ALA A 244 -15.08 -0.96 10.88
C ALA A 244 -15.23 0.10 9.76
N PRO A 245 -16.44 0.60 9.46
CA PRO A 245 -16.69 1.62 8.43
C PRO A 245 -16.23 3.01 8.88
N LEU A 246 -14.94 3.16 9.21
CA LEU A 246 -14.35 4.39 9.72
C LEU A 246 -13.42 4.98 8.66
N THR A 247 -13.68 6.22 8.27
CA THR A 247 -12.81 6.97 7.36
C THR A 247 -11.95 7.91 8.20
N ALA A 248 -10.63 7.68 8.22
CA ALA A 248 -9.66 8.62 8.79
C ALA A 248 -9.19 9.57 7.68
N ILE A 249 -9.30 10.88 7.92
CA ILE A 249 -8.91 11.96 7.00
C ILE A 249 -7.86 12.84 7.66
#